data_AF-A0A943EJU8-F1
#
_entry.id   AF-A0A943EJU8-F1
#
_cell.length_a   1.000
_cell.length_b   1.000
_cell.length_c   1.000
_cell.angle_alpha   90.00
_cell.angle_beta   90.00
_cell.angle_gamma   90.00
#
_symmetry.space_group_name_H-M   'P 1'
#
loop_
_entity.id
_entity.type
_entity.pdbx_description
1 polymer ?
#
loop_
_entity_poly.entity_id
_entity_poly.type
_entity_poly.pdbx_seq_one_letter_code
_entity_poly.pdbx_strand_id
1 'polypeptide(L)'
;MGLFYTYLGAVDLGLIWGFLALGVYITFRLLDIADLTVDGSFATGGAVCAVCVLNNMHPLLAILFAILAGFIAGGITGILHTKCKIPAILAGILTQIGLYSINLRI
;
A
#
# COMPACT_ATOMS: atom_id res chain seq x y z
N MET A 1 -2.60 30.58 -18.03
CA MET A 1 -2.09 30.06 -16.75
C MET A 1 -2.61 28.68 -16.37
N GLY A 2 -3.86 28.28 -16.70
CA GLY A 2 -4.36 26.94 -16.35
C GLY A 2 -3.53 25.76 -16.90
N LEU A 3 -3.06 25.84 -18.15
CA LEU A 3 -2.32 24.76 -18.81
C LEU A 3 -1.04 24.37 -18.05
N PHE A 4 -0.27 25.35 -17.56
CA PHE A 4 0.98 25.11 -16.84
C PHE A 4 0.74 24.41 -15.49
N TYR A 5 -0.33 24.79 -14.77
CA TYR A 5 -0.74 24.12 -13.54
C TYR A 5 -1.21 22.69 -13.79
N THR A 6 -1.92 22.43 -14.90
CA THR A 6 -2.32 21.07 -15.27
C THR A 6 -1.11 20.18 -15.59
N TYR A 7 -0.10 20.69 -16.30
CA TYR A 7 1.13 19.94 -16.56
C TYR A 7 1.92 19.64 -15.28
N LEU A 8 2.06 20.62 -14.38
CA LEU A 8 2.70 20.39 -13.09
C LEU A 8 1.97 19.31 -12.28
N GLY A 9 0.64 19.40 -12.19
CA GLY A 9 -0.18 18.42 -11.48
C GLY A 9 -0.12 17.01 -12.08
N ALA A 10 -0.02 16.90 -13.41
CA ALA A 10 0.16 15.62 -14.08
C ALA A 10 1.51 14.96 -13.75
N VAL A 11 2.58 15.77 -13.64
CA VAL A 11 3.91 15.28 -13.24
C VAL A 11 3.92 14.84 -11.78
N ASP A 12 3.31 15.62 -10.88
CA ASP A 12 3.23 15.26 -9.45
C ASP A 12 2.48 13.95 -9.23
N LEU A 13 1.30 13.80 -9.85
CA LEU A 13 0.54 12.55 -9.79
C LEU A 13 1.33 11.40 -10.42
N GLY A 14 1.96 11.61 -11.57
CA GLY A 14 2.76 10.60 -12.25
C GLY A 14 3.92 10.08 -11.38
N LEU A 15 4.60 10.97 -10.66
CA LEU A 15 5.67 10.61 -9.72
C LEU A 15 5.15 9.76 -8.56
N ILE A 16 4.03 10.16 -7.95
CA ILE A 16 3.42 9.43 -6.82
C ILE A 16 2.95 8.03 -7.27
N TRP A 17 2.22 7.96 -8.39
CA TRP A 17 1.76 6.70 -8.96
C TRP A 17 2.91 5.82 -9.45
N GLY A 18 4.05 6.41 -9.83
CA GLY A 18 5.26 5.67 -10.21
C GLY A 18 5.81 4.78 -9.08
N PHE A 19 5.84 5.27 -7.85
CA PHE A 19 6.25 4.46 -6.70
C PHE A 19 5.28 3.30 -6.43
N LEU A 20 3.98 3.54 -6.57
CA LEU A 20 2.97 2.50 -6.42
C LEU A 20 3.09 1.44 -7.53
N ALA A 21 3.30 1.86 -8.78
CA ALA A 21 3.53 0.97 -9.91
C ALA A 21 4.77 0.09 -9.72
N LEU A 22 5.85 0.64 -9.14
CA LEU A 22 7.04 -0.15 -8.77
C LEU A 22 6.71 -1.23 -7.73
N GLY A 23 5.90 -0.91 -6.72
CA GLY A 23 5.46 -1.91 -5.73
C GLY A 23 4.70 -3.08 -6.37
N VAL A 24 3.75 -2.77 -7.26
CA VAL A 24 2.97 -3.78 -8.00
C VAL A 24 3.88 -4.60 -8.93
N TYR A 25 4.85 -3.94 -9.58
CA TYR A 25 5.84 -4.63 -10.42
C TYR A 25 6.68 -5.65 -9.64
N ILE A 26 7.11 -5.29 -8.42
CA ILE A 26 7.88 -6.19 -7.55
C ILE A 26 7.08 -7.45 -7.25
N THR A 27 5.79 -7.34 -6.92
CA THR A 27 4.94 -8.50 -6.64
C THR A 27 4.76 -9.40 -7.86
N PHE A 28 4.53 -8.81 -9.04
CA PHE A 28 4.48 -9.57 -10.29
C PHE A 28 5.78 -10.31 -10.56
N ARG A 29 6.92 -9.66 -10.34
CA ARG A 29 8.23 -10.22 -10.65
C ARG A 29 8.64 -11.34 -9.69
N LEU A 30 8.28 -11.24 -8.42
CA LEU A 30 8.62 -12.23 -7.39
C LEU A 30 7.66 -13.41 -7.35
N LEU A 31 6.36 -13.14 -7.48
CA LEU A 31 5.31 -14.12 -7.20
C LEU A 31 4.71 -14.70 -8.48
N ASP A 32 4.98 -14.11 -9.65
CA ASP A 32 4.43 -14.45 -10.98
C ASP A 32 2.90 -14.35 -11.06
N ILE A 33 2.33 -13.51 -10.19
CA ILE A 33 0.89 -13.23 -10.06
C ILE A 33 0.66 -11.76 -9.73
N ALA A 34 -0.47 -11.23 -10.19
CA ALA A 34 -0.92 -9.87 -9.88
C ALA A 34 -1.39 -9.81 -8.42
N ASP A 35 -0.60 -9.17 -7.56
CA ASP A 35 -1.06 -8.84 -6.21
C ASP A 35 -1.45 -7.36 -6.14
N LEU A 36 -2.73 -7.11 -5.85
CA LEU A 36 -3.29 -5.77 -5.74
C LEU A 36 -3.19 -5.21 -4.30
N THR A 37 -2.70 -6.00 -3.33
CA THR A 37 -2.49 -5.58 -1.93
C THR A 37 -1.60 -4.36 -1.75
N VAL A 38 -0.71 -4.16 -2.72
CA VAL A 38 0.28 -3.09 -2.71
C VAL A 38 -0.43 -1.74 -2.59
N ASP A 39 -1.53 -1.54 -3.31
CA ASP A 39 -2.26 -0.28 -3.33
C ASP A 39 -2.78 0.10 -1.91
N GLY A 40 -3.26 -0.86 -1.15
CA GLY A 40 -3.85 -0.66 0.18
C GLY A 40 -2.80 -0.67 1.28
N SER A 41 -1.81 -1.56 1.19
CA SER A 41 -0.69 -1.63 2.15
C SER A 41 0.17 -0.36 2.14
N PHE A 42 0.37 0.28 0.98
CA PHE A 42 1.04 1.58 0.89
C PHE A 42 0.28 2.68 1.64
N ALA A 43 -1.04 2.77 1.44
CA ALA A 43 -1.88 3.73 2.18
C ALA A 43 -1.83 3.46 3.70
N THR A 44 -1.90 2.20 4.10
CA THR A 44 -1.85 1.81 5.52
C THR A 44 -0.51 2.14 6.16
N GLY A 45 0.61 1.92 5.45
CA GLY A 45 1.94 2.30 5.91
C GLY A 45 2.08 3.81 6.10
N GLY A 46 1.55 4.60 5.16
CA GLY A 46 1.51 6.06 5.26
C GLY A 46 0.67 6.54 6.45
N ALA A 47 -0.51 5.97 6.63
CA ALA A 47 -1.43 6.29 7.73
C ALA A 47 -0.81 5.98 9.10
N VAL A 48 -0.19 4.80 9.27
CA VAL A 48 0.50 4.41 10.51
C VAL A 48 1.68 5.34 10.79
N CYS A 49 2.48 5.68 9.77
CA CYS A 49 3.57 6.64 9.93
C CYS A 49 3.07 8.01 10.40
N ALA A 50 2.01 8.53 9.76
CA ALA A 50 1.42 9.82 10.12
C ALA A 50 0.90 9.83 11.56
N VAL A 51 0.16 8.79 11.98
CA VAL A 51 -0.32 8.67 13.36
C VAL A 51 0.83 8.60 14.36
N CYS A 52 1.89 7.83 14.10
CA CYS A 52 3.05 7.76 14.99
C CYS A 52 3.75 9.12 15.14
N VAL A 53 3.93 9.85 14.03
CA VAL A 53 4.56 11.18 14.05
C VAL A 53 3.69 12.20 14.80
N LEU A 54 2.37 12.18 14.60
CA LEU A 54 1.43 13.02 15.34
C LEU A 54 1.45 12.74 16.85
N ASN A 55 1.77 11.51 17.25
CA ASN A 55 1.92 11.10 18.65
C ASN A 55 3.32 11.39 19.24
N ASN A 56 4.12 12.27 18.62
CA ASN A 56 5.49 12.63 19.05
C ASN A 56 6.48 11.45 19.10
N MET A 57 6.23 10.36 18.36
CA MET A 57 7.20 9.27 18.25
C MET A 57 8.38 9.64 17.36
N HIS A 58 9.55 9.08 17.64
CA HIS A 58 10.74 9.29 16.82
C HIS A 58 10.49 8.81 15.37
N PRO A 59 10.78 9.62 14.33
CA PRO A 59 10.46 9.29 12.94
C PRO A 59 11.02 7.93 12.46
N LEU A 60 12.23 7.54 12.92
CA LEU A 60 12.77 6.22 12.60
C LEU A 60 11.92 5.07 13.15
N LEU A 61 11.37 5.21 14.35
CA LEU A 61 10.49 4.18 14.92
C LEU A 61 9.16 4.15 14.17
N ALA A 62 8.62 5.32 13.78
CA ALA A 62 7.39 5.41 12.99
C ALA A 62 7.52 4.65 11.65
N ILE A 63 8.68 4.77 10.98
CA ILE A 63 8.97 4.01 9.75
C ILE A 63 8.99 2.50 10.02
N LEU A 64 9.58 2.06 11.14
CA LEU A 64 9.59 0.64 11.50
C LEU A 64 8.16 0.11 11.71
N PHE A 65 7.29 0.86 12.38
CA PHE A 65 5.87 0.48 12.54
C PHE A 65 5.11 0.47 11.21
N ALA A 66 5.38 1.41 10.32
CA ALA A 66 4.80 1.43 8.99
C ALA A 66 5.19 0.19 8.16
N ILE A 67 6.46 -0.21 8.22
CA ILE A 67 6.95 -1.45 7.56
C ILE A 67 6.25 -2.68 8.14
N LEU A 68 6.13 -2.77 9.47
CA LEU A 68 5.44 -3.88 10.13
C LEU A 68 3.97 -3.96 9.74
N ALA A 69 3.27 -2.82 9.66
CA ALA A 69 1.88 -2.77 9.21
C ALA A 69 1.73 -3.28 7.77
N GLY A 70 2.62 -2.86 6.86
CA GLY A 70 2.67 -3.36 5.48
C GLY A 70 2.99 -4.86 5.40
N PHE A 71 3.90 -5.35 6.24
CA PHE A 71 4.23 -6.78 6.32
C PHE A 71 3.03 -7.61 6.78
N ILE A 72 2.29 -7.14 7.79
CA ILE A 72 1.07 -7.80 8.27
C ILE A 72 0.01 -7.85 7.16
N ALA A 73 -0.18 -6.74 6.43
CA ALA A 73 -1.10 -6.69 5.29
C ALA A 73 -0.78 -7.76 4.23
N GLY A 74 0.48 -7.84 3.77
CA GLY A 74 0.92 -8.87 2.83
C GLY A 74 0.84 -10.30 3.40
N GLY A 75 1.10 -10.44 4.71
CA GLY A 75 0.96 -11.70 5.43
C GLY A 75 -0.49 -12.22 5.42
N ILE A 76 -1.48 -11.35 5.60
CA ILE A 76 -2.91 -11.71 5.54
C ILE A 76 -3.25 -12.25 4.15
N THR A 77 -2.76 -11.63 3.08
CA THR A 77 -2.97 -12.08 1.70
C THR A 77 -2.31 -13.43 1.44
N GLY A 78 -1.08 -13.61 1.91
CA GLY A 78 -0.37 -14.88 1.84
C GLY A 78 -1.10 -16.01 2.57
N ILE A 79 -1.68 -15.72 3.75
CA ILE A 79 -2.49 -16.67 4.51
C ILE A 79 -3.78 -17.02 3.76
N LEU A 80 -4.49 -16.03 3.19
CA LEU A 80 -5.69 -16.26 2.40
C LEU A 80 -5.41 -17.15 1.18
N HIS A 81 -4.30 -16.93 0.49
CA HIS A 81 -3.90 -17.77 -0.64
C HIS A 81 -3.55 -19.21 -0.18
N THR A 82 -2.70 -19.34 0.84
CA THR A 82 -2.16 -20.65 1.26
C THR A 82 -3.13 -21.52 2.06
N LYS A 83 -3.96 -20.92 2.94
CA LYS A 83 -4.90 -21.64 3.81
C LYS A 83 -6.30 -21.74 3.22
N CYS A 84 -6.83 -20.66 2.64
CA CYS A 84 -8.19 -20.65 2.09
C CYS A 84 -8.25 -21.14 0.63
N LYS A 85 -7.11 -21.42 -0.01
CA LYS A 85 -7.01 -21.89 -1.41
C LYS A 85 -7.71 -20.96 -2.42
N ILE A 86 -7.73 -19.67 -2.10
CA ILE A 86 -8.34 -18.64 -2.94
C ILE A 86 -7.31 -18.25 -4.02
N PRO A 87 -7.73 -17.98 -5.28
CA PRO A 87 -6.83 -17.44 -6.30
C PRO A 87 -6.14 -16.16 -5.81
N ALA A 88 -4.84 -16.02 -6.05
CA ALA A 88 -4.05 -14.94 -5.44
C ALA A 88 -4.56 -13.53 -5.77
N ILE A 89 -5.05 -13.32 -6.98
CA ILE A 89 -5.64 -12.04 -7.40
C ILE A 89 -6.86 -11.71 -6.53
N LEU A 90 -7.71 -12.70 -6.24
CA LEU A 90 -8.90 -12.50 -5.42
C LEU A 90 -8.53 -12.29 -3.95
N ALA A 91 -7.54 -13.03 -3.43
CA ALA A 91 -7.00 -12.79 -2.10
C ALA A 91 -6.48 -11.34 -1.98
N GLY A 92 -5.77 -10.86 -3.01
CA GLY A 92 -5.22 -9.51 -3.04
C GLY A 92 -6.29 -8.42 -3.02
N ILE A 93 -7.33 -8.54 -3.86
CA ILE A 93 -8.46 -7.60 -3.89
C ILE A 93 -9.25 -7.62 -2.56
N LEU A 94 -9.43 -8.78 -1.94
CA LEU A 94 -10.13 -8.88 -0.66
C LEU A 94 -9.38 -8.13 0.45
N THR A 95 -8.06 -8.31 0.53
CA THR A 95 -7.23 -7.55 1.48
C THR A 95 -7.19 -6.07 1.16
N GLN A 96 -7.18 -5.71 -0.13
CA GLN A 96 -7.23 -4.32 -0.58
C GLN A 96 -8.47 -3.59 -0.05
N ILE A 97 -9.65 -4.19 -0.22
CA ILE A 97 -10.92 -3.62 0.24
C ILE A 97 -11.00 -3.58 1.78
N GLY A 98 -10.45 -4.60 2.45
CA GLY A 98 -10.34 -4.62 3.92
C GLY A 98 -9.48 -3.48 4.44
N LEU A 99 -8.29 -3.28 3.87
CA LEU A 99 -7.39 -2.18 4.23
C LEU A 99 -7.99 -0.82 3.89
N TYR A 100 -8.70 -0.70 2.76
CA TYR A 100 -9.43 0.52 2.42
C TYR A 100 -10.41 0.92 3.53
N SER A 101 -11.17 -0.05 4.07
CA SER A 101 -12.10 0.18 5.17
C SER A 101 -11.41 0.61 6.48
N ILE A 102 -10.21 0.09 6.74
CA ILE A 102 -9.41 0.46 7.91
C ILE A 102 -8.82 1.85 7.73
N ASN A 103 -8.25 2.16 6.56
CA ASN A 103 -7.63 3.45 6.26
C ASN A 103 -8.64 4.61 6.35
N LEU A 104 -9.92 4.37 6.06
CA LEU A 104 -10.97 5.39 6.26
C LEU A 104 -11.28 5.71 7.73
N ARG A 105 -10.83 4.88 8.68
CA ARG A 105 -11.07 5.04 10.13
C ARG A 105 -9.85 5.58 10.88
N ILE A 106 -8.69 5.58 10.24
CA ILE A 106 -7.44 6.16 10.76
C ILE A 106 -7.45 7.66 10.49
#